data_AF-A0A524JC32-F1
#
_entry.id   AF-A0A524JC32-F1
#
_cell.length_a   1.000
_cell.length_b   1.000
_cell.length_c   1.000
_cell.angle_alpha   90.00
_cell.angle_beta   90.00
_cell.angle_gamma   90.00
#
_symmetry.space_group_name_H-M   'P 1'
#
loop_
_entity.id
_entity.type
_entity.pdbx_description
1 polymer ?
#
loop_
_entity_poly.entity_id
_entity_poly.type
_entity_poly.pdbx_seq_one_letter_code
_entity_poly.pdbx_strand_id
1 'polypeptide(L)'
;MTKKVEFTIVNIGTLSMNKYWGETERLRTTTATCTLLRTQGINVLVDPSPYPPDLEKLLFANTGLKPEDIDIVFATHFHGDHLFGVELFPEAEWLMAQVGLDEWSKVNPDEKDLLHKFIPGEDKLPEGISLLPAPGHTFGLHALSVETRWGLLIVAGDAVMTPEFFREGEGYHNSVDFKLAAETIHDIKSQAALVIPGHGNIIINIP
;
A
#
# COMPACT_ATOMS: atom_id res chain seq x y z
N MET A 1 -22.30 12.80 -11.59
CA MET A 1 -21.00 13.36 -11.17
C MET A 1 -20.24 12.21 -10.55
N THR A 2 -19.08 11.83 -11.10
CA THR A 2 -18.21 10.83 -10.47
C THR A 2 -17.86 11.35 -9.07
N LYS A 3 -18.18 10.56 -8.04
CA LYS A 3 -17.91 10.93 -6.65
C LYS A 3 -16.38 11.02 -6.50
N LYS A 4 -15.88 12.14 -5.98
CA LYS A 4 -14.44 12.41 -5.89
C LYS A 4 -13.86 11.64 -4.71
N VAL A 5 -12.86 10.80 -4.98
CA VAL A 5 -12.00 10.26 -3.94
C VAL A 5 -10.91 11.30 -3.64
N GLU A 6 -10.72 11.62 -2.37
CA GLU A 6 -9.60 12.43 -1.89
C GLU A 6 -8.52 11.51 -1.34
N PHE A 7 -7.25 11.87 -1.50
CA PHE A 7 -6.14 11.13 -0.92
C PHE A 7 -5.20 12.04 -0.12
N THR A 8 -4.60 11.48 0.93
CA THR A 8 -3.55 12.11 1.73
C THR A 8 -2.46 11.09 2.02
N ILE A 9 -1.20 11.42 1.79
CA ILE A 9 -0.08 10.59 2.27
C ILE A 9 0.14 10.91 3.74
N VAL A 10 -0.06 9.91 4.60
CA VAL A 10 0.09 10.01 6.06
C VAL A 10 1.55 9.84 6.47
N ASN A 11 2.23 8.88 5.86
CA ASN A 11 3.66 8.62 6.05
C ASN A 11 4.31 8.42 4.69
N ILE A 12 5.47 9.04 4.45
CA ILE A 12 6.32 8.69 3.32
C ILE A 12 7.25 7.57 3.79
N GLY A 13 7.05 6.36 3.24
CA GLY A 13 7.83 5.19 3.57
C GLY A 13 9.28 5.26 3.07
N THR A 14 10.10 4.33 3.54
CA THR A 14 11.48 4.17 3.09
C THR A 14 11.88 2.71 3.11
N LEU A 15 12.71 2.30 2.14
CA LEU A 15 13.40 1.01 2.19
C LEU A 15 14.46 1.04 3.29
N SER A 16 14.78 -0.14 3.83
CA SER A 16 15.95 -0.31 4.71
C SER A 16 17.29 -0.16 3.98
N MET A 17 17.32 -0.46 2.68
CA MET A 17 18.46 -0.35 1.77
C MET A 17 17.96 0.01 0.37
N ASN A 18 18.52 1.05 -0.24
CA ASN A 18 18.21 1.45 -1.60
C ASN A 18 19.44 1.33 -2.53
N LYS A 19 19.43 0.32 -3.41
CA LYS A 19 20.51 0.07 -4.37
C LYS A 19 20.79 1.27 -5.29
N TYR A 20 19.76 2.07 -5.61
CA TYR A 20 19.90 3.24 -6.49
C TYR A 20 20.60 4.43 -5.81
N TRP A 21 20.77 4.37 -4.49
CA TRP A 21 21.58 5.34 -3.74
C TRP A 21 22.99 4.82 -3.45
N GLY A 22 23.36 3.66 -4.00
CA GLY A 22 24.66 3.02 -3.78
C GLY A 22 24.77 2.29 -2.44
N GLU A 23 23.65 2.02 -1.77
CA GLU A 23 23.63 1.33 -0.48
C GLU A 23 23.81 -0.17 -0.67
N THR A 24 24.72 -0.76 0.11
CA THR A 24 25.06 -2.19 0.06
C THR A 24 24.66 -2.93 1.34
N GLU A 25 24.13 -2.23 2.33
CA GLU A 25 23.69 -2.77 3.61
C GLU A 25 22.45 -2.04 4.10
N ARG A 26 21.76 -2.60 5.11
CA ARG A 26 20.57 -1.96 5.70
C ARG A 26 20.99 -0.78 6.56
N LEU A 27 20.65 0.44 6.14
CA LEU A 27 21.04 1.68 6.82
C LEU A 27 19.94 2.28 7.69
N ARG A 28 18.70 1.78 7.58
CA ARG A 28 17.53 2.34 8.26
C ARG A 28 16.43 1.30 8.45
N THR A 29 15.50 1.59 9.36
CA THR A 29 14.28 0.79 9.51
C THR A 29 13.38 1.00 8.30
N THR A 30 12.92 -0.10 7.70
CA THR A 30 11.96 -0.04 6.59
C THR A 30 10.59 0.38 7.11
N THR A 31 9.86 1.21 6.35
CA THR A 31 8.48 1.61 6.64
C THR A 31 7.73 1.74 5.32
N ALA A 32 6.45 1.36 5.32
CA ALA A 32 5.59 1.55 4.16
C ALA A 32 5.06 3.00 4.07
N THR A 33 4.76 3.43 2.85
CA THR A 33 4.04 4.67 2.59
C THR A 33 2.56 4.46 2.93
N CYS A 34 2.15 5.04 4.06
CA CYS A 34 0.77 4.96 4.53
C CYS A 34 -0.08 6.03 3.85
N THR A 35 -1.20 5.62 3.25
CA THR A 35 -2.07 6.51 2.46
C THR A 35 -3.50 6.46 2.95
N LEU A 36 -4.09 7.62 3.22
CA LEU A 36 -5.51 7.76 3.49
C LEU A 36 -6.27 8.06 2.21
N LEU A 37 -7.28 7.25 1.88
CA LEU A 37 -8.27 7.49 0.84
C LEU A 37 -9.61 7.83 1.50
N ARG A 38 -10.31 8.84 0.99
CA ARG A 38 -11.61 9.29 1.52
C ARG A 38 -12.65 9.38 0.43
N THR A 39 -13.78 8.73 0.64
CA THR A 39 -14.93 8.77 -0.26
C THR A 39 -16.22 8.61 0.54
N GLN A 40 -17.22 9.44 0.26
CA GLN A 40 -18.56 9.32 0.88
C GLN A 40 -18.58 9.31 2.42
N GLY A 41 -17.61 9.99 3.04
CA GLY A 41 -17.46 10.00 4.51
C GLY A 41 -16.78 8.77 5.10
N ILE A 42 -16.32 7.83 4.26
CA ILE A 42 -15.58 6.63 4.66
C ILE A 42 -14.07 6.90 4.50
N ASN A 43 -13.32 6.60 5.56
CA ASN A 43 -11.88 6.72 5.67
C ASN A 43 -11.22 5.35 5.51
N VAL A 44 -10.49 5.16 4.41
CA VAL A 44 -9.74 3.93 4.11
C VAL A 44 -8.24 4.22 4.25
N LEU A 45 -7.59 3.59 5.23
CA LEU A 45 -6.15 3.70 5.44
C LEU A 45 -5.43 2.52 4.79
N VAL A 46 -4.48 2.80 3.90
CA VAL A 46 -3.70 1.80 3.16
C VAL A 46 -2.31 1.68 3.77
N ASP A 47 -1.88 0.43 4.03
CA ASP A 47 -0.54 0.06 4.54
C ASP A 47 -0.12 0.83 5.81
N PRO A 48 -0.79 0.59 6.96
CA PRO A 48 -0.50 1.29 8.21
C PRO A 48 0.93 1.06 8.69
N SER A 49 1.77 2.08 8.49
CA SER A 49 3.18 2.12 8.88
C SER A 49 3.59 3.57 9.14
N PRO A 50 4.45 3.89 10.13
CA PRO A 50 5.27 3.00 10.96
C PRO A 50 4.53 2.39 12.16
N TYR A 51 5.27 1.91 13.16
CA TYR A 51 4.70 1.42 14.42
C TYR A 51 3.93 2.51 15.21
N PRO A 52 2.91 2.14 16.01
CA PRO A 52 2.26 3.03 16.98
C PRO A 52 3.26 3.28 18.11
N PRO A 53 3.77 4.50 18.35
CA PRO A 53 3.02 5.76 18.45
C PRO A 53 3.29 6.78 17.32
N ASP A 54 4.20 6.49 16.40
CA ASP A 54 4.58 7.48 15.39
C ASP A 54 3.54 7.58 14.28
N LEU A 55 2.91 6.46 13.91
CA LEU A 55 1.78 6.48 12.98
C LEU A 55 0.61 7.31 13.52
N GLU A 56 0.30 7.25 14.81
CA GLU A 56 -0.78 8.04 15.41
C GLU A 56 -0.52 9.55 15.28
N LYS A 57 0.72 9.98 15.60
CA LYS A 57 1.11 11.39 15.44
C LYS A 57 1.05 11.83 13.99
N LEU A 58 1.52 11.00 13.06
CA LEU A 58 1.51 11.29 11.62
C LEU A 58 0.09 11.36 11.07
N LEU A 59 -0.80 10.45 11.50
CA LEU A 59 -2.21 10.47 11.14
C LEU A 59 -2.84 11.79 11.54
N PHE A 60 -2.72 12.16 12.82
CA PHE A 60 -3.31 13.40 13.32
C PHE A 60 -2.71 14.64 12.64
N ALA A 61 -1.38 14.68 12.48
CA ALA A 61 -0.68 15.84 11.90
C ALA A 61 -1.05 16.08 10.43
N ASN A 62 -1.28 15.03 9.64
CA ASN A 62 -1.54 15.16 8.21
C ASN A 62 -3.03 15.19 7.86
N THR A 63 -3.91 14.75 8.76
CA THR A 63 -5.33 14.53 8.43
C THR A 63 -6.30 15.14 9.45
N GLY A 64 -5.85 15.40 10.68
CA GLY A 64 -6.72 15.78 11.81
C GLY A 64 -7.56 14.62 12.37
N LEU A 65 -7.43 13.41 11.82
CA LEU A 65 -8.13 12.22 12.27
C LEU A 65 -7.38 11.53 13.41
N LYS A 66 -8.14 10.77 14.19
CA LYS A 66 -7.64 9.85 15.21
C LYS A 66 -7.85 8.40 14.75
N PRO A 67 -7.25 7.41 15.43
CA PRO A 67 -7.43 6.01 15.05
C PRO A 67 -8.89 5.55 15.00
N GLU A 68 -9.74 6.04 15.90
CA GLU A 68 -11.17 5.72 15.92
C GLU A 68 -11.98 6.29 14.74
N ASP A 69 -11.40 7.21 13.97
CA ASP A 69 -12.04 7.78 12.77
C ASP A 69 -11.76 6.95 11.51
N ILE A 70 -10.93 5.91 11.58
CA ILE A 70 -10.61 5.05 10.43
C ILE A 70 -11.64 3.90 10.35
N ASP A 71 -12.38 3.85 9.25
CA ASP A 71 -13.41 2.83 9.04
C ASP A 71 -12.83 1.53 8.48
N ILE A 72 -11.83 1.63 7.60
CA ILE A 72 -11.24 0.51 6.88
C ILE A 72 -9.72 0.64 6.90
N VAL A 73 -9.04 -0.44 7.21
CA VAL A 73 -7.62 -0.62 6.90
C VAL A 73 -7.51 -1.58 5.73
N PHE A 74 -6.76 -1.21 4.69
CA PHE A 74 -6.43 -2.10 3.58
C PHE A 74 -4.92 -2.37 3.56
N ALA A 75 -4.53 -3.64 3.57
CA ALA A 75 -3.16 -4.05 3.37
C ALA A 75 -2.95 -4.52 1.93
N THR A 76 -1.99 -3.91 1.22
CA THR A 76 -1.67 -4.30 -0.16
C THR A 76 -1.13 -5.73 -0.23
N HIS A 77 -0.40 -6.14 0.80
CA HIS A 77 0.08 -7.51 1.03
C HIS A 77 0.47 -7.72 2.50
N PHE A 78 0.94 -8.91 2.84
CA PHE A 78 1.12 -9.36 4.24
C PHE A 78 2.52 -9.12 4.83
N HIS A 79 3.44 -8.42 4.15
CA HIS A 79 4.74 -8.16 4.76
C HIS A 79 4.62 -7.19 5.94
N GLY A 80 5.41 -7.46 6.98
CA GLY A 80 5.25 -6.82 8.29
C GLY A 80 5.33 -5.30 8.24
N ASP A 81 6.17 -4.71 7.40
CA ASP A 81 6.35 -3.26 7.35
C ASP A 81 5.18 -2.48 6.75
N HIS A 82 4.24 -3.18 6.10
CA HIS A 82 2.93 -2.65 5.69
C HIS A 82 1.87 -2.80 6.78
N LEU A 83 2.18 -3.56 7.84
CA LEU A 83 1.26 -3.91 8.93
C LEU A 83 1.73 -3.39 10.29
N PHE A 84 2.90 -2.77 10.41
CA PHE A 84 3.50 -2.35 11.69
C PHE A 84 2.55 -1.54 12.57
N GLY A 85 1.69 -0.72 11.95
CA GLY A 85 0.73 0.14 12.63
C GLY A 85 -0.69 -0.42 12.71
N VAL A 86 -0.98 -1.62 12.18
CA VAL A 86 -2.36 -2.10 11.99
C VAL A 86 -3.15 -2.17 13.31
N GLU A 87 -2.51 -2.59 14.39
CA GLU A 87 -3.17 -2.76 15.70
C GLU A 87 -3.58 -1.43 16.36
N LEU A 88 -3.16 -0.28 15.79
CA LEU A 88 -3.65 1.04 16.19
C LEU A 88 -5.13 1.24 15.85
N PHE A 89 -5.69 0.46 14.91
CA PHE A 89 -7.05 0.65 14.38
C PHE A 89 -7.97 -0.55 14.71
N PRO A 90 -8.23 -0.84 15.99
CA PRO A 90 -9.00 -2.04 16.38
C PRO A 90 -10.47 -2.01 15.95
N GLU A 91 -11.03 -0.83 15.68
CA GLU A 91 -12.44 -0.64 15.29
C GLU A 91 -12.64 -0.69 13.76
N ALA A 92 -11.56 -0.63 12.98
CA ALA A 92 -11.62 -0.65 11.52
C ALA A 92 -11.83 -2.08 10.99
N GLU A 93 -12.49 -2.23 9.83
CA GLU A 93 -12.43 -3.49 9.08
C GLU A 93 -11.05 -3.64 8.44
N TRP A 94 -10.36 -4.76 8.70
CA TRP A 94 -9.04 -5.03 8.12
C TRP A 94 -9.19 -5.88 6.87
N LEU A 95 -8.86 -5.30 5.72
CA LEU A 95 -9.08 -5.88 4.41
C LEU A 95 -7.76 -6.21 3.73
N MET A 96 -7.75 -7.31 3.00
CA MET A 96 -6.72 -7.71 2.05
C MET A 96 -7.41 -8.51 0.95
N ALA A 97 -6.87 -8.53 -0.27
CA ALA A 97 -7.41 -9.40 -1.32
C ALA A 97 -7.39 -10.88 -0.87
N GLN A 98 -8.42 -11.65 -1.23
CA GLN A 98 -8.55 -13.06 -0.87
C GLN A 98 -7.31 -13.87 -1.28
N VAL A 99 -6.76 -13.59 -2.46
CA VAL A 99 -5.55 -14.28 -2.93
C VAL A 99 -4.31 -13.95 -2.10
N GLY A 100 -4.24 -12.76 -1.50
CA GLY A 100 -3.21 -12.37 -0.54
C GLY A 100 -3.35 -13.10 0.79
N LEU A 101 -4.59 -13.25 1.29
CA LEU A 101 -4.89 -14.05 2.48
C LEU A 101 -4.53 -15.53 2.27
N ASP A 102 -4.87 -16.06 1.10
CA ASP A 102 -4.55 -17.44 0.73
C ASP A 102 -3.03 -17.66 0.64
N GLU A 103 -2.28 -16.69 0.09
CA GLU A 103 -0.82 -16.73 0.07
C GLU A 103 -0.23 -16.64 1.49
N TRP A 104 -0.67 -15.66 2.28
CA TRP A 104 -0.21 -15.45 3.66
C TRP A 104 -0.38 -16.71 4.50
N SER A 105 -1.55 -17.36 4.42
CA SER A 105 -1.84 -18.59 5.16
C SER A 105 -0.90 -19.76 4.84
N LYS A 106 -0.33 -19.79 3.63
CA LYS A 106 0.60 -20.82 3.17
C LYS A 106 2.04 -20.50 3.54
N VAL A 107 2.44 -19.22 3.45
CA VAL A 107 3.83 -18.79 3.66
C VAL A 107 4.15 -18.60 5.14
N ASN A 108 3.22 -18.04 5.93
CA ASN A 108 3.41 -17.76 7.36
C ASN A 108 2.28 -18.39 8.20
N PRO A 109 2.18 -19.72 8.26
CA PRO A 109 1.09 -20.40 8.97
C PRO A 109 1.09 -20.15 10.48
N ASP A 110 2.15 -19.60 11.06
CA ASP A 110 2.26 -19.30 12.49
C ASP A 110 1.69 -17.90 12.87
N GLU A 111 1.43 -17.02 11.89
CA GLU A 111 0.88 -15.68 12.11
C GLU A 111 -0.66 -15.65 12.16
N LYS A 112 -1.28 -16.76 12.57
CA LYS A 112 -2.74 -16.97 12.50
C LYS A 112 -3.52 -15.88 13.22
N ASP A 113 -3.05 -15.44 14.39
CA ASP A 113 -3.74 -14.46 15.22
C ASP A 113 -3.93 -13.13 14.49
N LEU A 114 -2.94 -12.71 13.70
CA LEU A 114 -3.04 -11.49 12.90
C LEU A 114 -3.85 -11.76 11.62
N LEU A 115 -3.57 -12.86 10.93
CA LEU A 115 -4.27 -13.25 9.69
C LEU A 115 -5.79 -13.36 9.89
N HIS A 116 -6.25 -13.94 11.00
CA HIS A 116 -7.68 -14.13 11.28
C HIS A 116 -8.45 -12.82 11.52
N LYS A 117 -7.75 -11.70 11.77
CA LYS A 117 -8.37 -10.38 11.88
C LYS A 117 -8.64 -9.77 10.50
N PHE A 118 -7.89 -10.18 9.47
CA PHE A 118 -8.14 -9.74 8.11
C PHE A 118 -9.25 -10.56 7.46
N ILE A 119 -10.05 -9.88 6.64
CA ILE A 119 -11.10 -10.47 5.83
C ILE A 119 -10.93 -10.07 4.35
N PRO A 120 -11.54 -10.82 3.41
CA PRO A 120 -11.44 -10.52 1.98
C PRO A 120 -11.97 -9.12 1.69
N GLY A 121 -11.18 -8.32 0.96
CA GLY A 121 -11.54 -6.95 0.57
C GLY A 121 -12.48 -6.88 -0.63
N GLU A 122 -12.67 -7.99 -1.34
CA GLU A 122 -13.61 -8.11 -2.45
C GLU A 122 -15.02 -7.70 -1.98
N ASP A 123 -15.67 -6.84 -2.78
CA ASP A 123 -17.00 -6.26 -2.53
C ASP A 123 -17.17 -5.41 -1.25
N LYS A 124 -16.11 -5.20 -0.46
CA LYS A 124 -16.14 -4.40 0.77
C LYS A 124 -15.57 -2.99 0.63
N LEU A 125 -14.83 -2.72 -0.44
CA LEU A 125 -14.31 -1.37 -0.68
C LEU A 125 -15.45 -0.40 -1.04
N PRO A 126 -15.37 0.85 -0.56
CA PRO A 126 -16.39 1.84 -0.87
C PRO A 126 -16.32 2.26 -2.35
N GLU A 127 -17.48 2.68 -2.89
CA GLU A 127 -17.57 3.14 -4.28
C GLU A 127 -16.56 4.27 -4.58
N GLY A 128 -15.84 4.10 -5.68
CA GLY A 128 -14.75 4.98 -6.12
C GLY A 128 -13.35 4.40 -5.88
N ILE A 129 -13.24 3.32 -5.10
CA ILE A 129 -12.00 2.59 -4.85
C ILE A 129 -12.13 1.19 -5.44
N SER A 130 -11.14 0.75 -6.20
CA SER A 130 -11.14 -0.56 -6.86
C SER A 130 -9.85 -1.33 -6.56
N LEU A 131 -9.99 -2.63 -6.28
CA LEU A 131 -8.88 -3.56 -6.22
C LEU A 131 -8.23 -3.69 -7.60
N LEU A 132 -6.90 -3.64 -7.63
CA LEU A 132 -6.10 -3.86 -8.83
C LEU A 132 -5.06 -4.95 -8.53
N PRO A 133 -5.16 -6.14 -9.14
CA PRO A 133 -4.10 -7.15 -9.02
C PRO A 133 -2.76 -6.56 -9.48
N ALA A 134 -1.74 -6.70 -8.63
CA ALA A 134 -0.41 -6.17 -8.92
C ALA A 134 0.68 -7.16 -8.48
N PRO A 135 0.68 -8.39 -9.04
CA PRO A 135 1.52 -9.48 -8.57
C PRO A 135 3.00 -9.25 -8.93
N GLY A 136 3.87 -10.02 -8.28
CA GLY A 136 5.29 -10.10 -8.60
C GLY A 136 6.15 -9.95 -7.35
N HIS A 137 5.89 -8.92 -6.53
CA HIS A 137 6.53 -8.82 -5.21
C HIS A 137 6.07 -9.94 -4.28
N THR A 138 4.75 -10.07 -4.12
CA THR A 138 4.09 -11.31 -3.71
C THR A 138 3.11 -11.72 -4.82
N PHE A 139 2.63 -12.97 -4.83
CA PHE A 139 1.66 -13.39 -5.83
C PHE A 139 0.27 -12.77 -5.58
N GLY A 140 -0.07 -12.52 -4.32
CA GLY A 140 -1.34 -12.00 -3.88
C GLY A 140 -1.41 -10.48 -3.70
N LEU A 141 -0.34 -9.73 -4.00
CA LEU A 141 -0.31 -8.28 -3.84
C LEU A 141 -1.42 -7.62 -4.68
N HIS A 142 -2.23 -6.80 -4.02
CA HIS A 142 -3.24 -5.97 -4.65
C HIS A 142 -3.03 -4.49 -4.32
N ALA A 143 -2.95 -3.67 -5.36
CA ALA A 143 -2.98 -2.23 -5.27
C ALA A 143 -4.43 -1.74 -5.17
N LEU A 144 -4.60 -0.47 -4.76
CA LEU A 144 -5.88 0.23 -4.91
C LEU A 144 -5.79 1.25 -6.03
N SER A 145 -6.84 1.32 -6.85
CA SER A 145 -6.98 2.29 -7.93
C SER A 145 -8.16 3.23 -7.66
N VAL A 146 -7.95 4.53 -7.91
CA VAL A 146 -8.96 5.57 -7.70
C VAL A 146 -8.88 6.62 -8.81
N GLU A 147 -10.05 7.08 -9.27
CA GLU A 147 -10.13 8.18 -10.22
C GLU A 147 -9.99 9.53 -9.50
N THR A 148 -9.01 10.33 -9.93
CA THR A 148 -8.79 11.68 -9.38
C THR A 148 -8.98 12.74 -10.46
N ARG A 149 -9.02 14.02 -10.06
CA ARG A 149 -9.03 15.14 -11.02
C ARG A 149 -7.77 15.24 -11.88
N TRP A 150 -6.70 14.52 -11.52
CA TRP A 150 -5.43 14.49 -12.22
C TRP A 150 -5.24 13.20 -13.04
N GLY A 151 -6.27 12.34 -13.11
CA GLY A 151 -6.23 11.03 -13.74
C GLY A 151 -6.21 9.88 -12.72
N LEU A 152 -5.98 8.68 -13.21
CA LEU A 152 -5.93 7.47 -12.40
C LEU A 152 -4.77 7.53 -11.40
N LEU A 153 -5.09 7.40 -10.11
CA LEU A 153 -4.13 7.18 -9.04
C LEU A 153 -4.10 5.70 -8.69
N ILE A 154 -2.89 5.13 -8.61
CA ILE A 154 -2.65 3.79 -8.08
C ILE A 154 -1.86 3.90 -6.78
N VAL A 155 -2.45 3.45 -5.67
CA VAL A 155 -1.74 3.18 -4.41
C VAL A 155 -1.13 1.79 -4.54
N ALA A 156 0.12 1.76 -4.98
CA ALA A 156 0.75 0.56 -5.54
C ALA A 156 1.28 -0.40 -4.47
N GLY A 157 1.54 0.10 -3.26
CA GLY A 157 2.36 -0.63 -2.29
C GLY A 157 3.65 -1.10 -2.96
N ASP A 158 4.04 -2.33 -2.68
CA ASP A 158 5.28 -2.91 -3.19
C ASP A 158 5.22 -3.43 -4.63
N ALA A 159 4.10 -3.24 -5.35
CA ALA A 159 4.14 -3.34 -6.81
C ALA A 159 5.11 -2.30 -7.40
N VAL A 160 5.30 -1.18 -6.68
CA VAL A 160 6.31 -0.17 -6.99
C VAL A 160 7.03 0.21 -5.70
N MET A 161 8.26 -0.28 -5.50
CA MET A 161 9.03 -0.01 -4.27
C MET A 161 9.29 1.48 -4.04
N THR A 162 9.91 2.15 -5.01
CA THR A 162 10.33 3.56 -4.90
C THR A 162 10.20 4.24 -6.26
N PRO A 163 10.32 5.58 -6.35
CA PRO A 163 10.39 6.30 -7.62
C PRO A 163 11.50 5.80 -8.56
N GLU A 164 12.63 5.33 -8.02
CA GLU A 164 13.71 4.76 -8.81
C GLU A 164 13.35 3.39 -9.41
N PHE A 165 12.76 2.48 -8.63
CA PHE A 165 12.25 1.21 -9.16
C PHE A 165 11.18 1.41 -10.21
N PHE A 166 10.28 2.38 -9.99
CA PHE A 166 9.33 2.80 -11.01
C PHE A 166 10.06 3.23 -12.27
N ARG A 167 10.99 4.18 -12.19
CA ARG A 167 11.72 4.74 -13.34
C ARG A 167 12.40 3.65 -14.17
N GLU A 168 13.15 2.76 -13.52
CA GLU A 168 13.90 1.71 -14.20
C GLU A 168 13.02 0.55 -14.68
N GLY A 169 11.84 0.35 -14.08
CA GLY A 169 10.94 -0.75 -14.45
C GLY A 169 11.47 -2.12 -14.01
N GLU A 170 12.16 -2.16 -12.87
CA GLU A 170 12.77 -3.39 -12.35
C GLU A 170 12.02 -3.92 -11.13
N GLY A 171 11.91 -5.25 -11.01
CA GLY A 171 11.47 -5.90 -9.78
C GLY A 171 12.46 -5.70 -8.63
N TYR A 172 11.96 -5.78 -7.41
CA TYR A 172 12.79 -5.72 -6.21
C TYR A 172 13.48 -7.05 -5.95
N HIS A 173 14.66 -7.05 -5.33
CA HIS A 173 15.46 -8.27 -5.12
C HIS A 173 14.81 -9.34 -4.23
N ASN A 174 13.77 -9.00 -3.47
CA ASN A 174 13.00 -9.94 -2.64
C ASN A 174 11.64 -10.30 -3.23
N SER A 175 11.34 -9.90 -4.47
CA SER A 175 10.11 -10.28 -5.15
C SER A 175 10.05 -11.79 -5.41
N VAL A 176 8.87 -12.39 -5.25
CA VAL A 176 8.64 -13.83 -5.57
C VAL A 176 8.83 -14.15 -7.05
N ASP A 177 8.61 -13.16 -7.92
CA ASP A 177 8.90 -13.22 -9.36
C ASP A 177 9.35 -11.85 -9.88
N PHE A 178 10.65 -11.71 -10.18
CA PHE A 178 11.23 -10.45 -10.68
C PHE A 178 10.69 -10.01 -12.03
N LYS A 179 10.38 -10.97 -12.92
CA LYS A 179 9.90 -10.65 -14.26
C LYS A 179 8.46 -10.17 -14.19
N LEU A 180 7.64 -10.86 -13.42
CA LEU A 180 6.25 -10.46 -13.19
C LEU A 180 6.18 -9.11 -12.47
N ALA A 181 7.04 -8.85 -11.48
CA ALA A 181 7.11 -7.53 -10.84
C ALA A 181 7.45 -6.41 -11.83
N ALA A 182 8.41 -6.64 -12.74
CA ALA A 182 8.75 -5.68 -13.79
C ALA A 182 7.60 -5.45 -14.79
N GLU A 183 6.89 -6.52 -15.18
CA GLU A 183 5.68 -6.45 -16.02
C GLU A 183 4.57 -5.64 -15.34
N THR A 184 4.30 -5.90 -14.06
CA THR A 184 3.34 -5.13 -13.25
C THR A 184 3.71 -3.64 -13.18
N ILE A 185 4.99 -3.29 -13.02
CA ILE A 185 5.43 -1.89 -13.06
C ILE A 185 5.15 -1.26 -14.43
N HIS A 186 5.39 -1.99 -15.52
CA HIS A 186 5.11 -1.52 -16.87
C HIS A 186 3.61 -1.27 -17.09
N ASP A 187 2.76 -2.20 -16.62
CA ASP A 187 1.31 -2.06 -16.72
C ASP A 187 0.82 -0.84 -15.93
N ILE A 188 1.29 -0.65 -14.70
CA ILE A 188 1.01 0.55 -13.89
C ILE A 188 1.45 1.83 -14.62
N LYS A 189 2.67 1.85 -15.18
CA LYS A 189 3.19 2.97 -15.97
C LYS A 189 2.30 3.34 -17.16
N SER A 190 1.69 2.36 -17.80
CA SER A 190 0.91 2.57 -19.03
C SER A 190 -0.44 3.26 -18.80
N GLN A 191 -0.95 3.25 -17.57
CA GLN A 191 -2.32 3.66 -17.24
C GLN A 191 -2.42 4.72 -16.12
N ALA A 192 -1.50 4.72 -15.15
CA ALA A 192 -1.59 5.60 -14.00
C ALA A 192 -1.07 7.00 -14.34
N ALA A 193 -1.80 8.05 -13.97
CA ALA A 193 -1.28 9.41 -13.96
C ALA A 193 -0.49 9.70 -12.67
N LEU A 194 -0.89 9.06 -11.56
CA LEU A 194 -0.26 9.20 -10.26
C LEU A 194 0.00 7.80 -9.68
N VAL A 195 1.16 7.62 -9.04
CA VAL A 195 1.49 6.38 -8.35
C VAL A 195 2.02 6.69 -6.96
N ILE A 196 1.46 6.05 -5.93
CA ILE A 196 2.02 6.08 -4.58
C ILE A 196 2.78 4.76 -4.36
N PRO A 197 4.13 4.79 -4.32
CA PRO A 197 4.94 3.60 -4.13
C PRO A 197 4.94 3.13 -2.67
N GLY A 198 5.31 1.88 -2.43
CA GLY A 198 5.38 1.28 -1.09
C GLY A 198 6.41 1.93 -0.17
N HIS A 199 7.50 2.49 -0.71
CA HIS A 199 8.60 3.07 0.06
C HIS A 199 9.11 4.37 -0.56
N GLY A 200 8.23 5.35 -0.70
CA GLY A 200 8.61 6.66 -1.22
C GLY A 200 7.43 7.60 -1.42
N ASN A 201 7.74 8.79 -1.93
CA ASN A 201 6.73 9.82 -2.18
C ASN A 201 6.01 9.58 -3.51
N ILE A 202 4.87 10.26 -3.70
CA ILE A 202 4.07 10.20 -4.91
C ILE A 202 4.90 10.47 -6.17
N ILE A 203 4.63 9.68 -7.20
CA ILE A 203 5.19 9.78 -8.53
C ILE A 203 4.14 10.40 -9.43
N ILE A 204 4.51 11.48 -10.12
CA ILE A 204 3.69 12.08 -11.18
C ILE A 204 4.14 11.45 -12.49
N ASN A 205 3.31 10.57 -13.05
CA ASN A 205 3.58 9.85 -14.28
C ASN A 205 3.01 10.64 -15.46
N ILE A 206 3.81 11.59 -15.96
CA ILE A 206 3.47 12.40 -17.13
C ILE A 206 4.15 11.76 -18.34
N PRO A 207 3.43 11.58 -19.47
CA PRO A 207 4.00 11.09 -20.73
C PRO A 207 5.10 11.99 -21.29
#